data_AF-A0AAD7E281-F1
#
_entry.id   AF-A0AAD7E281-F1
#
_cell.length_a   1.000
_cell.length_b   1.000
_cell.length_c   1.000
_cell.angle_alpha   90.00
_cell.angle_beta   90.00
_cell.angle_gamma   90.00
#
_symmetry.space_group_name_H-M   'P 1'
#
loop_
_entity.id
_entity.type
_entity.pdbx_description
1 polymer ?
#
loop_
_entity_poly.entity_id
_entity_poly.type
_entity_poly.pdbx_seq_one_letter_code
_entity_poly.pdbx_strand_id
1 'polypeptide(L)'
;MASTLLSAAVLFFASVRAVHAESHTVKFDNRCGFGTPQLIKGGDVLTTTSYTSTGQLSAAIAYLQTGSCGFNGEQCTLLEMTMVNPVAVGGGSSADISLIDPHAFSVPTRIEFYDGCDGVGTTCDAPGCNTAFKQPDDTWVQIACQTNNANLLITFCPDGSPSAPSNTTAQHATTTGRTTTTTTTPDKPKTTTSSKISATFTSVDRSSTPTTAASSSSTTAASFSSTSASTPSSTSTSMCKHTRSERRAINAHRKRGHTGRGLHR
;
A
#
# COMPACT_ATOMS: atom_id res chain seq x y z
N MET A 1 61.12 7.44 54.40
CA MET A 1 59.70 7.09 54.60
C MET A 1 58.96 7.45 53.33
N ALA A 2 58.56 6.45 52.54
CA ALA A 2 57.96 6.63 51.22
C ALA A 2 56.48 6.21 51.30
N SER A 3 55.57 7.18 51.18
CA SER A 3 54.13 6.94 51.11
C SER A 3 53.69 6.97 49.66
N THR A 4 53.60 5.80 49.04
CA THR A 4 52.95 5.58 47.74
C THR A 4 51.43 5.61 47.93
N LEU A 5 50.80 6.71 47.57
CA LEU A 5 49.34 6.81 47.43
C LEU A 5 48.93 6.16 46.11
N LEU A 6 48.39 4.95 46.16
CA LEU A 6 47.85 4.26 44.99
C LEU A 6 46.45 4.83 44.68
N SER A 7 46.36 5.48 43.53
CA SER A 7 45.13 5.92 42.87
C SER A 7 44.17 4.76 42.60
N ALA A 8 42.90 4.94 42.94
CA ALA A 8 41.80 4.15 42.38
C ALA A 8 40.69 5.09 41.89
N ALA A 9 40.90 5.71 40.73
CA ALA A 9 39.84 6.40 40.00
C ALA A 9 39.01 5.34 39.26
N VAL A 10 37.87 4.97 39.84
CA VAL A 10 36.91 4.06 39.22
C VAL A 10 36.15 4.80 38.12
N LEU A 11 36.57 4.64 36.87
CA LEU A 11 35.83 5.11 35.70
C LEU A 11 34.62 4.18 35.45
N PHE A 12 33.45 4.59 35.94
CA PHE A 12 32.18 3.99 35.55
C PHE A 12 31.84 4.41 34.11
N PHE A 13 32.25 3.61 33.13
CA PHE A 13 31.71 3.69 31.78
C PHE A 13 30.29 3.10 31.79
N ALA A 14 29.29 3.94 32.03
CA ALA A 14 27.90 3.58 31.80
C ALA A 14 27.70 3.34 30.30
N SER A 15 27.65 2.08 29.89
CA SER A 15 27.30 1.70 28.52
C SER A 15 25.84 2.07 28.28
N VAL A 16 25.60 3.22 27.67
CA VAL A 16 24.26 3.59 27.17
C VAL A 16 23.93 2.58 26.08
N ARG A 17 23.06 1.61 26.39
CA ARG A 17 22.50 0.73 25.36
C ARG A 17 21.62 1.60 24.48
N ALA A 18 22.09 1.89 23.26
CA ALA A 18 21.26 2.53 22.26
C ALA A 18 20.06 1.61 22.00
N VAL A 19 18.89 1.98 22.50
CA VAL A 19 17.63 1.38 22.08
C VAL A 19 17.44 1.87 20.64
N HIS A 20 17.65 0.98 19.67
CA HIS A 20 17.28 1.26 18.29
C HIS A 20 15.75 1.29 18.25
N ALA A 21 15.18 2.49 18.34
CA ALA A 21 13.76 2.67 18.14
C ALA A 21 13.42 2.24 16.71
N GLU A 22 12.33 1.48 16.55
CA GLU A 22 11.78 1.14 15.24
C GLU A 22 11.44 2.42 14.48
N SER A 23 11.86 2.48 13.21
CA SER A 23 11.55 3.61 12.36
C SER A 23 11.40 3.20 10.91
N HIS A 24 10.39 3.73 10.26
CA HIS A 24 10.07 3.45 8.86
C HIS A 24 9.74 4.74 8.13
N THR A 25 10.33 4.94 6.96
CA THR A 25 10.07 6.09 6.10
C THR A 25 9.35 5.65 4.83
N VAL A 26 8.20 6.26 4.56
CA VAL A 26 7.50 6.18 3.27
C VAL A 26 7.80 7.44 2.48
N LYS A 27 8.29 7.30 1.25
CA LYS A 27 8.57 8.41 0.33
C LYS A 27 7.74 8.30 -0.94
N PHE A 28 7.35 9.45 -1.46
CA PHE A 28 6.68 9.57 -2.75
C PHE A 28 7.60 10.19 -3.80
N ASP A 29 7.62 9.59 -4.98
CA ASP A 29 8.20 10.12 -6.21
C ASP A 29 7.08 10.23 -7.26
N ASN A 30 6.49 11.42 -7.38
CA ASN A 30 5.42 11.68 -8.34
C ASN A 30 5.99 12.18 -9.67
N ARG A 31 6.17 11.27 -10.62
CA ARG A 31 6.67 11.58 -11.96
C ARG A 31 5.55 11.80 -12.98
N CYS A 32 4.29 11.78 -12.56
CA CYS A 32 3.15 12.00 -13.46
C CYS A 32 3.05 13.47 -13.91
N GLY A 33 3.65 14.40 -13.16
CA GLY A 33 3.52 15.84 -13.39
C GLY A 33 2.17 16.43 -12.96
N PHE A 34 1.31 15.64 -12.33
CA PHE A 34 0.02 16.05 -11.76
C PHE A 34 -0.35 15.18 -10.56
N GLY A 35 -1.44 15.55 -9.89
CA GLY A 35 -1.95 14.85 -8.73
C GLY A 35 -1.12 15.08 -7.48
N THR A 36 -1.67 14.67 -6.34
CA THR A 36 -1.03 14.82 -5.03
C THR A 36 -0.97 13.47 -4.34
N PRO A 37 0.23 12.94 -4.03
CA PRO A 37 0.35 11.73 -3.23
C PRO A 37 -0.41 11.88 -1.91
N GLN A 38 -1.11 10.83 -1.49
CA GLN A 38 -1.77 10.76 -0.20
C GLN A 38 -1.18 9.56 0.54
N LEU A 39 -0.72 9.77 1.77
CA LEU A 39 -0.53 8.70 2.75
C LEU A 39 -1.61 8.86 3.81
N ILE A 40 -2.44 7.83 4.02
CA ILE A 40 -3.55 7.88 4.96
C ILE A 40 -3.40 6.76 5.99
N LYS A 41 -3.70 7.09 7.24
CA LYS A 41 -3.76 6.13 8.34
C LYS A 41 -4.83 6.56 9.33
N GLY A 42 -5.71 5.63 9.72
CA GLY A 42 -6.70 5.88 10.76
C GLY A 42 -7.70 7.00 10.44
N GLY A 43 -7.94 7.31 9.16
CA GLY A 43 -8.83 8.38 8.76
C GLY A 43 -8.16 9.75 8.56
N ASP A 44 -6.85 9.85 8.78
CA ASP A 44 -6.09 11.09 8.63
C ASP A 44 -5.09 11.02 7.47
N VAL A 45 -4.93 12.13 6.75
CA VAL A 45 -3.82 12.31 5.80
C VAL A 45 -2.55 12.64 6.60
N LEU A 46 -1.55 11.76 6.54
CA LEU A 46 -0.29 11.91 7.25
C LEU A 46 0.71 12.82 6.52
N THR A 47 0.84 12.67 5.20
CA THR A 47 1.75 13.45 4.37
C THR A 47 1.36 13.36 2.90
N THR A 48 1.96 14.25 2.09
CA THR A 48 1.91 14.21 0.62
C THR A 48 3.30 14.06 -0.02
N THR A 49 4.37 13.92 0.78
CA THR A 49 5.77 13.88 0.27
C THR A 49 6.59 12.75 0.89
N SER A 50 6.91 12.86 2.18
CA SER A 50 7.63 11.85 2.94
C SER A 50 7.06 11.80 4.35
N TYR A 51 6.99 10.61 4.93
CA TYR A 51 6.56 10.40 6.30
C TYR A 51 7.48 9.40 6.98
N THR A 52 7.95 9.74 8.17
CA THR A 52 8.73 8.85 9.02
C THR A 52 7.93 8.53 10.27
N SER A 53 7.63 7.25 10.47
CA SER A 53 7.06 6.73 11.70
C SER A 53 8.17 6.41 12.70
N THR A 54 7.98 6.75 13.97
CA THR A 54 8.84 6.35 15.09
C THR A 54 8.27 5.10 15.78
N GLY A 55 8.02 4.07 14.98
CA GLY A 55 7.42 2.80 15.36
C GLY A 55 6.71 2.16 14.17
N GLN A 56 5.98 1.06 14.41
CA GLN A 56 5.17 0.41 13.38
C GLN A 56 4.18 1.38 12.68
N LEU A 57 4.13 1.32 11.36
CA LEU A 57 3.09 1.91 10.52
C LEU A 57 2.16 0.81 10.02
N SER A 58 1.09 0.52 10.75
CA SER A 58 0.13 -0.54 10.41
C SER A 58 -1.09 -0.01 9.65
N ALA A 59 -1.57 -0.81 8.69
CA ALA A 59 -2.78 -0.56 7.91
C ALA A 59 -2.84 0.85 7.31
N ALA A 60 -1.70 1.30 6.76
CA ALA A 60 -1.65 2.56 6.04
C ALA A 60 -1.97 2.30 4.57
N ILE A 61 -2.59 3.29 3.95
CA ILE A 61 -2.87 3.27 2.51
C ILE A 61 -2.22 4.46 1.83
N ALA A 62 -1.91 4.29 0.55
CA ALA A 62 -1.49 5.39 -0.29
C ALA A 62 -2.12 5.35 -1.68
N TYR A 63 -2.22 6.50 -2.32
CA TYR A 63 -2.63 6.64 -3.71
C TYR A 63 -2.22 8.02 -4.23
N LEU A 64 -2.32 8.23 -5.55
CA LEU A 64 -2.17 9.55 -6.15
C LEU A 64 -3.55 10.18 -6.33
N GLN A 65 -3.86 11.24 -5.57
CA GLN A 65 -5.12 11.97 -5.72
C GLN A 65 -5.11 12.78 -7.02
N THR A 66 -5.95 12.39 -7.98
CA THR A 66 -6.09 13.03 -9.31
C THR A 66 -7.36 13.87 -9.46
N GLY A 67 -8.19 13.94 -8.41
CA GLY A 67 -9.47 14.65 -8.37
C GLY A 67 -10.70 13.74 -8.34
N SER A 68 -10.55 12.47 -8.73
CA SER A 68 -11.63 11.48 -8.73
C SER A 68 -11.49 10.42 -7.64
N CYS A 69 -10.35 10.36 -6.94
CA CYS A 69 -10.17 9.33 -5.93
C CYS A 69 -11.02 9.64 -4.69
N GLY A 70 -11.73 8.62 -4.18
CA GLY A 70 -12.34 8.68 -2.86
C GLY A 70 -11.28 8.76 -1.74
N PHE A 71 -11.73 9.03 -0.52
CA PHE A 71 -10.82 9.21 0.61
C PHE A 71 -9.98 7.96 0.89
N ASN A 72 -10.54 6.76 0.73
CA ASN A 72 -9.82 5.51 0.91
C ASN A 72 -9.20 5.00 -0.40
N GLY A 73 -9.02 5.88 -1.40
CA GLY A 73 -8.47 5.53 -2.71
C GLY A 73 -9.46 4.86 -3.65
N GLU A 74 -10.77 4.92 -3.37
CA GLU A 74 -11.79 4.42 -4.28
C GLU A 74 -11.61 5.04 -5.68
N GLN A 75 -11.80 4.24 -6.73
CA GLN A 75 -11.55 4.61 -8.14
C GLN A 75 -10.09 4.91 -8.50
N CYS A 76 -9.13 4.59 -7.63
CA CYS A 76 -7.71 4.83 -7.86
C CYS A 76 -6.84 3.60 -7.55
N THR A 77 -5.63 3.60 -8.11
CA THR A 77 -4.63 2.56 -7.83
C THR A 77 -4.28 2.67 -6.35
N LEU A 78 -4.78 1.74 -5.53
CA LEU A 78 -4.56 1.73 -4.10
C LEU A 78 -3.27 0.98 -3.78
N LEU A 79 -2.52 1.49 -2.80
CA LEU A 79 -1.42 0.81 -2.17
C LEU A 79 -1.79 0.56 -0.71
N GLU A 80 -1.59 -0.66 -0.26
CA GLU A 80 -1.76 -1.04 1.15
C GLU A 80 -0.39 -1.39 1.72
N MET A 81 -0.10 -0.98 2.95
CA MET A 81 1.19 -1.26 3.58
C MET A 81 1.12 -1.45 5.09
N THR A 82 2.00 -2.30 5.59
CA THR A 82 2.34 -2.45 7.00
C THR A 82 3.85 -2.41 7.13
N MET A 83 4.39 -1.38 7.77
CA MET A 83 5.82 -1.24 8.03
C MET A 83 6.10 -1.61 9.47
N VAL A 84 6.80 -2.73 9.68
CA VAL A 84 7.12 -3.27 11.00
C VAL A 84 8.47 -4.02 10.97
N ASN A 85 9.18 -3.98 12.09
CA ASN A 85 10.34 -4.82 12.34
C ASN A 85 9.92 -6.29 12.55
N PRO A 86 10.54 -7.26 11.87
CA PRO A 86 10.19 -8.67 12.03
C PRO A 86 10.48 -9.16 13.46
N VAL A 87 9.44 -9.65 14.13
CA VAL A 87 9.55 -10.38 15.42
C VAL A 87 9.58 -11.90 15.24
N ALA A 88 9.22 -12.38 14.05
CA ALA A 88 9.26 -13.77 13.62
C ALA A 88 9.42 -13.82 12.09
N VAL A 89 9.79 -14.99 11.56
CA VAL A 89 9.88 -15.20 10.11
C VAL A 89 8.53 -14.94 9.45
N GLY A 90 8.51 -14.03 8.47
CA GLY A 90 7.30 -13.62 7.77
C GLY A 90 6.52 -12.50 8.44
N GLY A 91 6.96 -12.02 9.60
CA GLY A 91 6.31 -10.94 10.35
C GLY A 91 6.89 -9.54 10.14
N GLY A 92 7.76 -9.37 9.13
CA GLY A 92 8.33 -8.07 8.76
C GLY A 92 7.38 -7.17 7.97
N SER A 93 7.92 -6.10 7.41
CA SER A 93 7.17 -5.13 6.62
C SER A 93 6.59 -5.75 5.34
N SER A 94 5.42 -5.31 4.90
CA SER A 94 4.80 -5.70 3.65
C SER A 94 4.09 -4.54 2.98
N ALA A 95 3.98 -4.64 1.66
CA ALA A 95 3.20 -3.71 0.86
C ALA A 95 2.61 -4.43 -0.36
N ASP A 96 1.53 -3.90 -0.89
CA ASP A 96 0.90 -4.40 -2.09
C ASP A 96 0.14 -3.29 -2.83
N ILE A 97 -0.22 -3.60 -4.08
CA ILE A 97 -1.07 -2.77 -4.93
C ILE A 97 -2.42 -3.48 -5.04
N SER A 98 -3.52 -2.77 -4.84
CA SER A 98 -4.87 -3.32 -4.87
C SER A 98 -5.72 -2.64 -5.95
N LEU A 99 -6.32 -3.46 -6.80
CA LEU A 99 -7.30 -3.12 -7.83
C LEU A 99 -8.61 -3.91 -7.61
N ILE A 100 -8.86 -4.37 -6.39
CA ILE A 100 -10.13 -4.99 -6.00
C ILE A 100 -11.17 -3.87 -5.87
N ASP A 101 -12.32 -4.01 -6.54
CA ASP A 101 -13.43 -3.05 -6.47
C ASP A 101 -13.76 -2.67 -5.00
N PRO A 102 -13.89 -1.37 -4.66
CA PRO A 102 -14.05 -0.18 -5.53
C PRO A 102 -12.75 0.47 -6.04
N HIS A 103 -11.59 -0.16 -5.87
CA HIS A 103 -10.30 0.37 -6.34
C HIS A 103 -10.10 0.02 -7.81
N ALA A 104 -9.52 0.93 -8.57
CA ALA A 104 -9.38 0.77 -10.03
C ALA A 104 -8.10 1.45 -10.49
N PHE A 105 -7.52 0.96 -11.59
CA PHE A 105 -6.27 1.54 -12.09
C PHE A 105 -6.49 3.01 -12.50
N SER A 106 -5.73 3.92 -11.89
CA SER A 106 -5.74 5.35 -12.23
C SER A 106 -4.42 5.82 -12.84
N VAL A 107 -3.29 5.42 -12.28
CA VAL A 107 -1.94 5.71 -12.80
C VAL A 107 -1.01 4.52 -12.63
N PRO A 108 0.00 4.37 -13.51
CA PRO A 108 1.11 3.45 -13.29
C PRO A 108 1.76 3.70 -11.95
N THR A 109 1.98 2.65 -11.17
CA THR A 109 2.51 2.75 -9.82
C THR A 109 3.55 1.68 -9.56
N ARG A 110 4.65 2.07 -8.92
CA ARG A 110 5.72 1.18 -8.48
C ARG A 110 5.94 1.36 -6.98
N ILE A 111 6.13 0.23 -6.30
CA ILE A 111 6.56 0.19 -4.90
C ILE A 111 7.90 -0.54 -4.81
N GLU A 112 8.80 -0.05 -3.98
CA GLU A 112 10.11 -0.65 -3.75
C GLU A 112 10.59 -0.36 -2.33
N PHE A 113 11.07 -1.40 -1.64
CA PHE A 113 11.75 -1.23 -0.37
C PHE A 113 13.17 -0.65 -0.56
N TYR A 114 13.59 0.20 0.37
CA TYR A 114 14.95 0.74 0.46
C TYR A 114 15.39 0.84 1.92
N ASP A 115 16.70 1.03 2.16
CA ASP A 115 17.33 0.93 3.49
C ASP A 115 16.95 -0.38 4.20
N GLY A 116 16.84 -1.45 3.42
CA GLY A 116 16.34 -2.74 3.84
C GLY A 116 15.58 -3.43 2.70
N CYS A 117 16.03 -4.62 2.30
CA CYS A 117 15.49 -5.33 1.13
C CYS A 117 15.51 -4.50 -0.17
N ASP A 118 16.59 -3.74 -0.38
CA ASP A 118 16.72 -2.83 -1.52
C ASP A 118 16.44 -3.52 -2.85
N GLY A 119 15.59 -2.91 -3.67
CA GLY A 119 15.20 -3.47 -4.96
C GLY A 119 14.00 -4.43 -4.90
N VAL A 120 13.59 -4.87 -3.70
CA VAL A 120 12.40 -5.71 -3.54
C VAL A 120 11.17 -4.83 -3.70
N GLY A 121 10.44 -5.09 -4.78
CA GLY A 121 9.38 -4.20 -5.22
C GLY A 121 8.46 -4.86 -6.23
N THR A 122 7.43 -4.12 -6.63
CA THR A 122 6.56 -4.51 -7.74
C THR A 122 6.07 -3.27 -8.49
N THR A 123 5.62 -3.46 -9.72
CA THR A 123 5.10 -2.39 -10.58
C THR A 123 3.80 -2.84 -11.23
N CYS A 124 2.80 -1.97 -11.20
CA CYS A 124 1.56 -2.09 -11.93
C CYS A 124 1.47 -0.92 -12.92
N ASP A 125 1.70 -1.19 -14.20
CA ASP A 125 1.82 -0.21 -15.27
C ASP A 125 0.56 -0.10 -16.15
N ALA A 126 -0.38 -1.03 -15.99
CA ALA A 126 -1.62 -1.10 -16.74
C ALA A 126 -2.77 -1.69 -15.89
N PRO A 127 -4.04 -1.46 -16.27
CA PRO A 127 -5.22 -1.95 -15.53
C PRO A 127 -5.28 -3.47 -15.30
N GLY A 128 -4.60 -4.25 -16.13
CA GLY A 128 -4.59 -5.71 -16.05
C GLY A 128 -3.36 -6.32 -15.38
N CYS A 129 -2.51 -5.51 -14.72
CA CYS A 129 -1.23 -5.97 -14.18
C CYS A 129 -1.40 -7.23 -13.30
N ASN A 130 -0.44 -8.16 -13.38
CA ASN A 130 -0.45 -9.41 -12.60
C ASN A 130 0.26 -9.23 -11.25
N THR A 131 0.54 -8.01 -10.87
CA THR A 131 1.32 -7.63 -9.69
C THR A 131 0.47 -6.92 -8.65
N ALA A 132 -0.84 -6.79 -8.91
CA ALA A 132 -1.80 -6.21 -7.99
C ALA A 132 -2.85 -7.25 -7.59
N PHE A 133 -3.40 -7.09 -6.39
CA PHE A 133 -4.59 -7.78 -5.94
C PHE A 133 -5.76 -7.39 -6.84
N LYS A 134 -6.35 -8.37 -7.52
CA LYS A 134 -7.58 -8.22 -8.29
C LYS A 134 -8.70 -9.05 -7.71
N GLN A 135 -8.36 -10.04 -6.89
CA GLN A 135 -9.26 -10.84 -6.05
C GLN A 135 -8.65 -10.99 -4.64
N PRO A 136 -9.48 -11.19 -3.60
CA PRO A 136 -8.98 -11.29 -2.22
C PRO A 136 -7.99 -12.44 -1.96
N ASP A 137 -7.95 -13.45 -2.82
CA ASP A 137 -7.06 -14.61 -2.70
C ASP A 137 -5.74 -14.48 -3.47
N ASP A 138 -5.47 -13.33 -4.10
CA ASP A 138 -4.21 -13.00 -4.79
C ASP A 138 -3.00 -12.79 -3.85
N THR A 139 -2.93 -13.54 -2.75
CA THR A 139 -1.93 -13.46 -1.68
C THR A 139 -0.46 -13.54 -2.12
N TRP A 140 -0.21 -13.93 -3.37
CA TRP A 140 1.11 -14.04 -3.98
C TRP A 140 1.64 -12.73 -4.57
N VAL A 141 0.82 -11.67 -4.68
CA VAL A 141 1.23 -10.35 -5.20
C VAL A 141 1.75 -9.41 -4.11
N GLN A 142 1.58 -9.76 -2.84
CA GLN A 142 2.14 -9.02 -1.72
C GLN A 142 3.66 -9.17 -1.68
N ILE A 143 4.36 -8.04 -1.60
CA ILE A 143 5.80 -8.01 -1.38
C ILE A 143 6.09 -7.85 0.11
N ALA A 144 7.16 -8.49 0.59
CA ALA A 144 7.54 -8.47 1.99
C ALA A 144 9.04 -8.21 2.15
N CYS A 145 9.38 -7.51 3.23
CA CYS A 145 10.75 -7.29 3.67
C CYS A 145 10.93 -7.76 5.13
N GLN A 146 11.92 -8.61 5.35
CA GLN A 146 12.24 -9.18 6.67
C GLN A 146 13.47 -8.51 7.29
N THR A 147 13.66 -7.21 7.05
CA THR A 147 14.75 -6.40 7.61
C THR A 147 14.16 -5.37 8.57
N ASN A 148 14.88 -5.07 9.66
CA ASN A 148 14.50 -3.98 10.56
C ASN A 148 14.63 -2.63 9.86
N ASN A 149 13.69 -1.73 10.14
CA ASN A 149 13.67 -0.33 9.71
C ASN A 149 13.69 -0.18 8.19
N ALA A 150 13.09 -1.15 7.48
CA ALA A 150 12.92 -1.06 6.04
C ALA A 150 12.02 0.13 5.69
N ASN A 151 12.40 0.86 4.65
CA ASN A 151 11.68 2.01 4.15
C ASN A 151 10.99 1.67 2.82
N LEU A 152 9.98 2.45 2.43
CA LEU A 152 9.21 2.21 1.21
C LEU A 152 9.22 3.44 0.30
N LEU A 153 9.63 3.26 -0.95
CA LEU A 153 9.51 4.25 -2.01
C LEU A 153 8.32 3.91 -2.89
N ILE A 154 7.42 4.87 -3.05
CA ILE A 154 6.26 4.80 -3.92
C ILE A 154 6.50 5.75 -5.09
N THR A 155 6.60 5.20 -6.30
CA THR A 155 6.78 5.98 -7.52
C THR A 155 5.51 5.93 -8.36
N PHE A 156 4.92 7.10 -8.62
CA PHE A 156 3.82 7.24 -9.56
C PHE A 156 4.37 7.62 -10.94
N CYS A 157 3.84 7.00 -11.99
CA CYS A 157 4.32 7.10 -13.36
C CYS A 157 5.84 6.84 -13.48
N PRO A 158 6.34 5.65 -13.10
CA PRO A 158 7.78 5.36 -13.05
C PRO A 158 8.53 5.66 -14.36
N ASP A 159 7.88 5.46 -15.52
CA ASP A 159 8.43 5.75 -16.85
C ASP A 159 8.17 7.19 -17.34
N GLY A 160 7.62 8.06 -16.49
CA GLY A 160 7.21 9.42 -16.83
C GLY A 160 5.96 9.52 -17.71
N SER A 161 5.40 8.39 -18.16
CA SER A 161 4.13 8.36 -18.90
C SER A 161 2.96 8.30 -17.93
N PRO A 162 2.07 9.31 -17.91
CA PRO A 162 0.79 9.16 -17.26
C PRO A 162 -0.10 8.32 -18.17
N SER A 163 -0.03 7.01 -18.01
CA SER A 163 -0.98 6.11 -18.66
C SER A 163 -2.37 6.35 -18.07
N ALA A 164 -3.06 7.39 -18.53
CA ALA A 164 -4.51 7.46 -18.41
C ALA A 164 -5.11 6.26 -19.17
N PRO A 165 -6.24 5.70 -18.73
CA PRO A 165 -6.89 4.61 -19.44
C PRO A 165 -7.16 5.09 -20.86
N SER A 166 -6.58 4.39 -21.82
CA SER A 166 -6.94 4.52 -23.21
C SER A 166 -8.43 4.22 -23.34
N ASN A 167 -9.27 5.23 -23.18
CA ASN A 167 -10.51 5.36 -23.93
C ASN A 167 -10.11 5.54 -25.41
N THR A 168 -9.48 4.51 -25.96
CA THR A 168 -9.50 4.27 -27.40
C THR A 168 -10.94 3.88 -27.70
N THR A 169 -11.82 4.89 -27.72
CA THR A 169 -12.95 4.85 -28.64
C THR A 169 -12.32 4.46 -29.96
N ALA A 170 -12.65 3.26 -30.44
CA ALA A 170 -12.24 2.81 -31.75
C ALA A 170 -12.62 3.92 -32.75
N GLN A 171 -11.64 4.75 -33.14
CA GLN A 171 -11.73 5.47 -34.38
C GLN A 171 -11.67 4.39 -35.45
N HIS A 172 -12.87 3.93 -35.79
CA HIS A 172 -13.17 3.29 -37.05
C HIS A 172 -12.52 4.15 -38.13
N ALA A 173 -11.38 3.69 -38.63
CA ALA A 173 -10.76 4.24 -39.81
C ALA A 173 -11.73 3.99 -40.96
N THR A 174 -12.66 4.91 -41.17
CA THR A 174 -13.42 5.00 -42.41
C THR A 174 -12.39 5.36 -43.48
N THR A 175 -11.91 4.34 -44.19
CA THR A 175 -11.24 4.46 -45.47
C THR A 175 -12.08 5.37 -46.36
N THR A 176 -11.72 6.65 -46.44
CA THR A 176 -12.32 7.61 -47.36
C THR A 176 -11.81 7.28 -48.75
N GLY A 177 -12.54 6.39 -49.42
CA GLY A 177 -12.51 6.25 -50.87
C GLY A 177 -13.01 7.54 -51.50
N ARG A 178 -12.06 8.32 -52.02
CA ARG A 178 -12.16 9.27 -53.15
C ARG A 178 -13.57 9.41 -53.77
N THR A 179 -14.27 10.47 -53.41
CA THR A 179 -15.53 10.90 -54.05
C THR A 179 -15.25 11.72 -55.30
N THR A 180 -15.79 11.25 -56.43
CA THR A 180 -15.91 11.97 -57.69
C THR A 180 -17.05 12.99 -57.59
N THR A 181 -16.73 14.21 -58.03
CA THR A 181 -17.58 15.40 -58.13
C THR A 181 -18.82 15.16 -58.99
N THR A 182 -20.02 15.40 -58.47
CA THR A 182 -21.15 15.82 -59.31
C THR A 182 -22.04 16.82 -58.57
N THR A 183 -22.10 18.00 -59.17
CA THR A 183 -22.88 19.20 -58.88
C THR A 183 -24.38 18.97 -59.07
N THR A 184 -25.24 19.43 -58.15
CA THR A 184 -26.45 20.24 -58.45
C THR A 184 -27.25 20.67 -57.20
N THR A 185 -27.37 22.00 -57.08
CA THR A 185 -28.53 22.83 -56.66
C THR A 185 -29.03 22.93 -55.19
N PRO A 186 -29.63 24.10 -54.84
CA PRO A 186 -29.74 24.59 -53.47
C PRO A 186 -31.18 24.55 -52.92
N ASP A 187 -31.33 24.30 -51.60
CA ASP A 187 -32.57 24.66 -50.91
C ASP A 187 -32.36 25.08 -49.44
N LYS A 188 -32.64 26.38 -49.24
CA LYS A 188 -33.33 27.10 -48.16
C LYS A 188 -33.13 26.72 -46.66
N PRO A 189 -33.02 27.74 -45.76
CA PRO A 189 -32.65 27.54 -44.35
C PRO A 189 -33.86 27.28 -43.44
N LYS A 190 -33.66 26.44 -42.41
CA LYS A 190 -34.59 26.30 -41.28
C LYS A 190 -33.89 26.52 -39.94
N THR A 191 -34.17 27.68 -39.39
CA THR A 191 -34.04 28.14 -38.00
C THR A 191 -34.69 27.18 -37.01
N THR A 192 -34.03 26.80 -35.90
CA THR A 192 -34.67 26.47 -34.60
C THR A 192 -33.57 26.46 -33.50
N THR A 193 -33.37 27.57 -32.78
CA THR A 193 -33.85 27.83 -31.39
C THR A 193 -32.97 27.23 -30.29
N SER A 194 -32.18 28.10 -29.67
CA SER A 194 -31.52 27.89 -28.38
C SER A 194 -32.55 27.80 -27.24
N SER A 195 -32.40 26.81 -26.38
CA SER A 195 -33.04 26.80 -25.05
C SER A 195 -31.95 26.80 -23.98
N LYS A 196 -31.76 27.98 -23.36
CA LYS A 196 -31.08 28.16 -22.08
C LYS A 196 -31.98 27.55 -21.01
N ILE A 197 -31.48 26.58 -20.25
CA ILE A 197 -32.11 26.14 -19.00
C ILE A 197 -31.29 26.75 -17.87
N SER A 198 -31.91 27.73 -17.21
CA SER A 198 -31.44 28.35 -15.98
C SER A 198 -31.98 27.52 -14.82
N ALA A 199 -31.10 26.82 -14.09
CA ALA A 199 -31.47 26.10 -12.88
C ALA A 199 -31.19 26.98 -11.66
N THR A 200 -32.27 27.49 -11.07
CA THR A 200 -32.31 28.14 -9.76
C THR A 200 -32.15 27.07 -8.68
N PHE A 201 -31.06 27.13 -7.92
CA PHE A 201 -30.91 26.32 -6.70
C PHE A 201 -31.30 27.16 -5.49
N THR A 202 -32.37 26.72 -4.83
CA THR A 202 -32.81 27.17 -3.50
C THR A 202 -31.87 26.61 -2.44
N SER A 203 -31.21 27.52 -1.72
CA SER A 203 -30.44 27.25 -0.50
C SER A 203 -31.41 26.90 0.64
N VAL A 204 -31.31 25.68 1.16
CA VAL A 204 -31.98 25.26 2.39
C VAL A 204 -30.96 25.34 3.53
N ASP A 205 -31.17 26.34 4.37
CA ASP A 205 -30.44 26.59 5.61
C ASP A 205 -30.89 25.55 6.64
N ARG A 206 -29.94 24.77 7.19
CA ARG A 206 -30.20 23.91 8.35
C ARG A 206 -29.13 24.15 9.40
N SER A 207 -29.37 25.21 10.16
CA SER A 207 -28.87 25.42 11.50
C SER A 207 -29.27 24.26 12.41
N SER A 208 -28.28 23.56 12.96
CA SER A 208 -28.46 22.73 14.16
C SER A 208 -27.26 22.90 15.08
N THR A 209 -27.58 23.44 16.24
CA THR A 209 -26.80 23.69 17.45
C THR A 209 -25.97 22.49 17.94
N PRO A 210 -24.76 22.71 18.49
CA PRO A 210 -24.02 21.69 19.22
C PRO A 210 -24.48 21.61 20.68
N THR A 211 -24.92 20.43 21.12
CA THR A 211 -25.15 20.11 22.53
C THR A 211 -23.83 19.68 23.16
N THR A 212 -23.32 20.52 24.05
CA THR A 212 -22.26 20.21 25.01
C THR A 212 -22.73 19.14 26.01
N ALA A 213 -22.08 17.98 26.01
CA ALA A 213 -22.11 17.05 27.13
C ALA A 213 -20.68 16.87 27.64
N ALA A 214 -20.40 17.54 28.75
CA ALA A 214 -19.28 17.22 29.62
C ALA A 214 -19.54 15.84 30.26
N SER A 215 -18.54 14.98 30.28
CA SER A 215 -18.55 13.81 31.15
C SER A 215 -17.15 13.55 31.68
N SER A 216 -17.16 13.36 32.98
CA SER A 216 -16.08 13.49 33.93
C SER A 216 -15.22 12.23 33.97
N SER A 217 -13.93 12.47 34.17
CA SER A 217 -12.95 11.63 34.87
C SER A 217 -13.52 10.53 35.77
N SER A 218 -13.03 9.30 35.58
CA SER A 218 -12.68 8.43 36.71
C SER A 218 -11.50 7.52 36.34
N THR A 219 -10.47 7.63 37.17
CA THR A 219 -9.23 6.86 37.23
C THR A 219 -9.46 5.51 37.90
N THR A 220 -8.99 4.43 37.30
CA THR A 220 -8.64 3.20 38.03
C THR A 220 -7.33 2.64 37.47
N ALA A 221 -6.28 2.84 38.26
CA ALA A 221 -5.00 2.17 38.11
C ALA A 221 -5.17 0.70 38.49
N ALA A 222 -4.84 -0.22 37.58
CA ALA A 222 -4.64 -1.62 37.89
C ALA A 222 -3.15 -1.93 37.73
N SER A 223 -2.49 -2.07 38.88
CA SER A 223 -1.11 -2.51 39.02
C SER A 223 -1.06 -4.02 38.83
N PHE A 224 -0.45 -4.50 37.74
CA PHE A 224 -0.07 -5.91 37.61
C PHE A 224 1.44 -6.03 37.82
N SER A 225 1.78 -6.48 39.03
CA SER A 225 3.09 -7.02 39.38
C SER A 225 3.27 -8.36 38.67
N SER A 226 4.18 -8.44 37.70
CA SER A 226 4.69 -9.72 37.19
C SER A 226 6.11 -9.93 37.68
N THR A 227 6.23 -10.98 38.48
CA THR A 227 7.41 -11.43 39.19
C THR A 227 8.44 -11.98 38.22
N SER A 228 9.67 -11.49 38.36
CA SER A 228 10.87 -12.03 37.75
C SER A 228 11.13 -13.47 38.22
N ALA A 229 11.28 -14.40 37.29
CA ALA A 229 11.90 -15.70 37.53
C ALA A 229 13.02 -15.91 36.49
N SER A 230 14.24 -15.68 36.96
CA SER A 230 15.51 -16.01 36.32
C SER A 230 15.90 -17.44 36.64
N THR A 231 16.36 -18.21 35.65
CA THR A 231 17.33 -19.33 35.79
C THR A 231 17.96 -19.68 34.43
N PRO A 232 19.14 -20.35 34.40
CA PRO A 232 20.24 -20.02 33.48
C PRO A 232 20.54 -21.03 32.36
N SER A 233 21.28 -20.51 31.37
CA SER A 233 22.42 -21.10 30.62
C SER A 233 22.54 -22.64 30.45
N SER A 234 22.62 -23.07 29.19
CA SER A 234 23.74 -23.92 28.72
C SER A 234 23.82 -24.01 27.18
N THR A 235 24.92 -23.50 26.65
CA THR A 235 25.77 -23.99 25.55
C THR A 235 25.34 -25.26 24.80
N SER A 236 25.30 -25.24 23.47
CA SER A 236 26.11 -26.14 22.62
C SER A 236 25.85 -25.93 21.12
N THR A 237 26.96 -25.79 20.39
CA THR A 237 27.15 -25.88 18.94
C THR A 237 26.55 -27.14 18.32
N SER A 238 25.95 -27.06 17.12
CA SER A 238 26.25 -27.98 16.00
C SER A 238 25.48 -27.63 14.72
N MET A 239 26.20 -27.71 13.61
CA MET A 239 25.71 -27.68 12.23
C MET A 239 24.57 -28.67 11.97
N CYS A 240 23.67 -28.33 11.04
CA CYS A 240 23.01 -29.29 10.16
C CYS A 240 22.86 -28.73 8.74
N LYS A 241 23.79 -29.17 7.87
CA LYS A 241 23.56 -29.32 6.43
C LYS A 241 22.61 -30.52 6.23
N HIS A 242 21.81 -30.48 5.15
CA HIS A 242 20.83 -31.49 4.69
C HIS A 242 19.50 -31.48 5.47
N THR A 243 18.32 -31.47 4.85
CA THR A 243 17.86 -32.35 3.77
C THR A 243 16.83 -31.67 2.85
N ARG A 244 17.11 -31.63 1.54
CA ARG A 244 16.21 -31.15 0.47
C ARG A 244 15.37 -32.28 -0.15
N SER A 245 15.18 -33.41 0.55
CA SER A 245 14.64 -34.66 -0.04
C SER A 245 13.27 -35.11 0.46
N GLU A 246 12.67 -34.50 1.49
CA GLU A 246 11.39 -35.01 2.06
C GLU A 246 10.13 -34.34 1.51
N ARG A 247 10.22 -33.28 0.68
CA ARG A 247 9.03 -32.63 0.08
C ARG A 247 8.46 -33.35 -1.16
N ARG A 248 9.00 -34.51 -1.57
CA ARG A 248 8.49 -35.25 -2.74
C ARG A 248 7.49 -36.38 -2.43
N ALA A 249 7.21 -36.69 -1.16
CA ALA A 249 6.31 -37.81 -0.81
C ALA A 249 4.83 -37.42 -0.63
N ILE A 250 4.50 -36.15 -0.39
CA ILE A 250 3.13 -35.74 -0.03
C ILE A 250 2.24 -35.47 -1.26
N ASN A 251 2.81 -35.12 -2.41
CA ASN A 251 2.02 -34.79 -3.62
C ASN A 251 1.58 -35.97 -4.49
N ALA A 252 1.87 -37.22 -4.10
CA ALA A 252 1.48 -38.42 -4.86
C ALA A 252 0.11 -39.00 -4.46
N HIS A 253 -0.49 -38.58 -3.35
CA HIS A 253 -1.75 -39.17 -2.85
C HIS A 253 -3.05 -38.47 -3.31
N ARG A 254 -2.99 -37.27 -3.90
CA ARG A 254 -4.19 -36.49 -4.28
C ARG A 254 -4.58 -36.58 -5.76
N LYS A 255 -4.25 -37.68 -6.45
CA LYS A 255 -4.61 -37.90 -7.87
C LYS A 255 -5.40 -39.19 -8.15
N ARG A 256 -5.94 -39.88 -7.13
CA ARG A 256 -6.71 -41.13 -7.30
C ARG A 256 -8.14 -41.09 -6.73
N GLY A 257 -8.89 -40.01 -7.00
CA GLY A 257 -10.22 -39.84 -6.39
C GLY A 257 -11.31 -39.25 -7.28
N HIS A 258 -11.23 -39.38 -8.61
CA HIS A 258 -12.32 -38.92 -9.46
C HIS A 258 -12.45 -39.70 -10.77
N THR A 259 -12.89 -40.96 -10.65
CA THR A 259 -13.49 -41.69 -11.77
C THR A 259 -14.60 -42.59 -11.21
N GLY A 260 -15.84 -42.32 -11.63
CA GLY A 260 -16.88 -43.34 -11.67
C GLY A 260 -18.12 -43.07 -10.83
N ARG A 261 -19.16 -42.50 -11.45
CA ARG A 261 -20.52 -43.06 -11.41
C ARG A 261 -21.41 -42.37 -12.44
N GLY A 262 -21.57 -43.03 -13.57
CA GLY A 262 -22.72 -42.85 -14.46
C GLY A 262 -23.31 -44.23 -14.73
N LEU A 263 -24.52 -44.49 -14.25
CA LEU A 263 -25.45 -45.49 -14.77
C LEU A 263 -26.80 -45.36 -14.04
N HIS A 264 -27.87 -45.16 -14.80
CA HIS A 264 -29.29 -45.54 -14.62
C HIS A 264 -30.10 -44.59 -15.51
N ARG A 265 -30.49 -45.03 -16.72
CA ARG A 265 -31.81 -45.64 -17.05
C ARG A 265 -32.96 -44.68 -16.85
#